data_AF-A0A3P6ED09-F1
#
_entry.id   AF-A0A3P6ED09-F1
#
_cell.length_a   1.000
_cell.length_b   1.000
_cell.length_c   1.000
_cell.angle_alpha   90.00
_cell.angle_beta   90.00
_cell.angle_gamma   90.00
#
_symmetry.space_group_name_H-M   'P 1'
#
loop_
_entity.id
_entity.type
_entity.pdbx_description
1 polymer ?
#
loop_
_entity_poly.entity_id
_entity_poly.type
_entity_poly.pdbx_seq_one_letter_code
_entity_poly.pdbx_strand_id
1 'polypeptide(L)'
;MPKPQITNLPDEIMSKIIEHLGKESAWYLGPFMRTGKQAIYYEGLHRSTSLGVEEGIKVLEANVRKHGLSTLAVGIFYVCLGKEIEATNVFEQLAENHNLDLKSNAIFEMGDELQSILSSFHPPLSNTYEKTFKFPEDDFLVSPSCLYRHAHTMDLEGSCKNCRLFWVCLNISKLL
;
A
#
# COMPACT_ATOMS: atom_id res chain seq x y z
N MET A 1 17.91 7.41 -28.74
CA MET A 1 17.34 8.57 -28.02
C MET A 1 16.76 8.07 -26.70
N PRO A 2 17.13 8.63 -25.54
CA PRO A 2 16.44 8.34 -24.30
C PRO A 2 14.98 8.81 -24.43
N LYS A 3 14.02 7.92 -24.11
CA LYS A 3 12.61 8.30 -24.06
C LYS A 3 12.45 9.36 -22.96
N PRO A 4 11.77 10.48 -23.22
CA PRO A 4 11.48 11.45 -22.17
C PRO A 4 10.65 10.74 -21.09
N GLN A 5 11.23 10.59 -19.90
CA GLN A 5 10.50 10.20 -18.71
C GLN A 5 9.97 11.48 -18.08
N ILE A 6 8.66 11.55 -17.90
CA ILE A 6 8.06 12.56 -17.02
C ILE A 6 8.35 12.06 -15.60
N THR A 7 9.47 12.49 -15.04
CA THR A 7 9.83 12.23 -13.63
C THR A 7 9.42 13.44 -12.80
N ASN A 8 8.84 13.20 -11.61
CA ASN A 8 8.57 14.22 -10.58
C ASN A 8 7.39 15.17 -10.86
N LEU A 9 6.25 14.66 -11.33
CA LEU A 9 5.00 15.42 -11.20
C LEU A 9 4.54 15.42 -9.73
N PRO A 10 3.94 16.52 -9.24
CA PRO A 10 3.26 16.54 -7.95
C PRO A 10 2.20 15.44 -7.85
N ASP A 11 2.06 14.85 -6.67
CA ASP A 11 1.16 13.73 -6.38
C ASP A 11 -0.30 14.02 -6.78
N GLU A 12 -0.76 15.25 -6.54
CA GLU A 12 -2.11 15.69 -6.94
C GLU A 12 -2.30 15.65 -8.47
N ILE A 13 -1.28 16.02 -9.24
CA ILE A 13 -1.32 16.00 -10.71
C ILE A 13 -1.26 14.55 -11.20
N MET A 14 -0.42 13.72 -10.58
CA MET A 14 -0.34 12.29 -10.89
C MET A 14 -1.68 11.57 -10.66
N SER A 15 -2.30 11.79 -9.51
CA SER A 15 -3.60 11.21 -9.15
C SER A 15 -4.68 11.62 -10.14
N LYS A 16 -4.79 12.92 -10.45
CA LYS A 16 -5.75 13.44 -11.44
C LYS A 16 -5.56 12.86 -12.84
N ILE A 17 -4.32 12.73 -13.31
CA ILE A 17 -4.02 12.13 -14.63
C ILE A 17 -4.50 10.68 -14.67
N ILE A 18 -4.20 9.91 -13.62
CA ILE A 18 -4.54 8.49 -13.56
C ILE A 18 -6.05 8.28 -13.40
N GLU A 19 -6.70 9.06 -12.55
CA GLU A 19 -8.15 9.03 -12.39
C GLU A 19 -8.85 9.34 -13.73
N HIS A 20 -8.42 10.40 -14.43
CA HIS A 20 -9.07 10.82 -15.67
C HIS A 20 -8.81 9.84 -16.83
N LEU A 21 -7.55 9.46 -17.06
CA LEU A 21 -7.18 8.55 -18.15
C LEU A 21 -7.59 7.09 -17.86
N GLY A 22 -7.56 6.69 -16.59
CA GLY A 22 -7.97 5.36 -16.13
C GLY A 22 -9.47 5.11 -16.30
N LYS A 23 -10.31 6.14 -16.14
CA LYS A 23 -11.75 6.09 -16.42
C LYS A 23 -12.05 5.86 -17.91
N GLU A 24 -11.22 6.40 -18.81
CA GLU A 24 -11.41 6.21 -20.25
C GLU A 24 -10.86 4.87 -20.73
N SER A 25 -9.59 4.57 -20.43
CA SER A 25 -9.02 3.24 -20.64
C SER A 25 -7.59 3.07 -20.11
N ALA A 26 -7.29 1.86 -19.61
CA ALA A 26 -5.95 1.44 -19.24
C ALA A 26 -4.91 1.56 -20.37
N TRP A 27 -5.32 1.56 -21.65
CA TRP A 27 -4.38 1.72 -22.77
C TRP A 27 -3.73 3.11 -22.81
N TYR A 28 -4.45 4.16 -22.38
CA TYR A 28 -3.93 5.53 -22.32
C TYR A 28 -2.86 5.69 -21.24
N LEU A 29 -2.89 4.83 -20.21
CA LEU A 29 -1.86 4.79 -19.18
C LEU A 29 -0.62 4.04 -19.64
N GLY A 30 -0.67 3.19 -20.67
CA GLY A 30 0.48 2.37 -21.11
C GLY A 30 1.78 3.15 -21.40
N PRO A 31 1.74 4.35 -22.03
CA PRO A 31 2.92 5.22 -22.17
C PRO A 31 3.35 5.88 -20.85
N PHE A 32 2.40 6.23 -19.97
CA PHE A 32 2.63 6.84 -18.66
C PHE A 32 3.22 5.84 -17.65
N MET A 33 2.73 4.61 -17.62
CA MET A 33 3.27 3.50 -16.84
C MET A 33 4.72 3.16 -17.20
N ARG A 34 5.13 3.47 -18.44
CA ARG A 34 6.51 3.34 -18.90
C ARG A 34 7.43 4.48 -18.44
N THR A 35 6.92 5.51 -17.77
CA THR A 35 7.73 6.67 -17.32
C THR A 35 8.42 6.44 -15.97
N GLY A 36 8.02 5.46 -15.15
CA GLY A 36 8.76 5.10 -13.94
C GLY A 36 7.95 4.39 -12.86
N LYS A 37 8.63 4.05 -11.75
CA LYS A 37 8.04 3.33 -10.61
C LYS A 37 6.84 4.06 -10.00
N GLN A 38 6.83 5.39 -10.03
CA GLN A 38 5.71 6.21 -9.52
C GLN A 38 4.41 5.96 -10.29
N ALA A 39 4.42 5.93 -11.62
CA ALA A 39 3.21 5.66 -12.40
C ALA A 39 2.64 4.27 -12.09
N ILE A 40 3.52 3.25 -11.99
CA ILE A 40 3.15 1.89 -11.56
C ILE A 40 2.51 1.89 -10.18
N TYR A 41 3.07 2.65 -9.24
CA TYR A 41 2.53 2.79 -7.90
C TYR A 41 1.11 3.35 -7.91
N TYR A 42 0.90 4.53 -8.51
CA TYR A 42 -0.41 5.17 -8.52
C TYR A 42 -1.48 4.38 -9.27
N GLU A 43 -1.17 3.78 -10.42
CA GLU A 43 -2.12 2.94 -11.15
C GLU A 43 -2.51 1.68 -10.35
N GLY A 44 -1.53 1.07 -9.67
CA GLY A 44 -1.80 -0.05 -8.79
C GLY A 44 -2.76 0.31 -7.65
N LEU A 45 -2.58 1.49 -7.06
CA LEU A 45 -3.49 1.98 -6.03
C LEU A 45 -4.89 2.31 -6.59
N HIS A 46 -4.97 3.01 -7.72
CA HIS A 46 -6.24 3.32 -8.38
C HIS A 46 -7.03 2.04 -8.77
N ARG A 47 -6.35 1.00 -9.25
CA ARG A 47 -6.99 -0.31 -9.49
C ARG A 47 -7.46 -0.97 -8.21
N SER A 48 -6.67 -0.89 -7.13
CA SER A 48 -7.07 -1.47 -5.85
C SER A 48 -8.36 -0.86 -5.31
N THR A 49 -8.57 0.45 -5.49
CA THR A 49 -9.79 1.14 -5.06
C THR A 49 -10.98 0.92 -5.99
N SER A 50 -10.73 0.72 -7.28
CA SER A 50 -11.79 0.66 -8.30
C SER A 50 -12.24 -0.76 -8.67
N LEU A 51 -11.32 -1.72 -8.61
CA LEU A 51 -11.50 -3.09 -9.11
C LEU A 51 -11.19 -4.16 -8.06
N GLY A 52 -10.62 -3.78 -6.91
CA GLY A 52 -10.20 -4.70 -5.86
C GLY A 52 -8.68 -4.87 -5.77
N VAL A 53 -8.20 -5.25 -4.59
CA VAL A 53 -6.76 -5.27 -4.26
C VAL A 53 -5.98 -6.28 -5.12
N GLU A 54 -6.61 -7.35 -5.60
CA GLU A 54 -6.01 -8.31 -6.53
C GLU A 54 -5.56 -7.65 -7.84
N GLU A 55 -6.35 -6.73 -8.38
CA GLU A 55 -6.00 -5.99 -9.61
C GLU A 55 -4.89 -4.97 -9.35
N GLY A 56 -4.83 -4.41 -8.13
CA GLY A 56 -3.72 -3.57 -7.69
C GLY A 56 -2.41 -4.34 -7.57
N ILE A 57 -2.43 -5.53 -6.96
CA ILE A 57 -1.25 -6.40 -6.80
C ILE A 57 -0.62 -6.71 -8.15
N LYS A 58 -1.41 -7.12 -9.16
CA LYS A 58 -0.92 -7.46 -10.51
C LYS A 58 -0.07 -6.35 -11.15
N VAL A 59 -0.38 -5.09 -10.83
CA VAL A 59 0.38 -3.93 -11.32
C VAL A 59 1.59 -3.64 -10.44
N LEU A 60 1.40 -3.64 -9.11
CA LEU A 60 2.42 -3.26 -8.13
C LEU A 60 3.56 -4.27 -7.98
N GLU A 61 3.34 -5.54 -8.33
CA GLU A 61 4.36 -6.60 -8.23
C GLU A 61 5.67 -6.23 -8.96
N ALA A 62 5.58 -5.53 -10.08
CA ALA A 62 6.74 -5.05 -10.83
C ALA A 62 7.67 -4.10 -10.01
N ASN A 63 7.14 -3.50 -8.94
CA ASN A 63 7.81 -2.53 -8.08
C ASN A 63 8.28 -3.08 -6.72
N VAL A 64 7.86 -4.29 -6.30
CA VAL A 64 8.07 -4.83 -4.93
C VAL A 64 9.53 -4.80 -4.47
N ARG A 65 10.50 -5.00 -5.36
CA ARG A 65 11.93 -4.97 -4.98
C ARG A 65 12.59 -3.60 -5.13
N LYS A 66 11.85 -2.60 -5.62
CA LYS A 66 12.43 -1.36 -6.18
C LYS A 66 11.80 -0.09 -5.64
N HIS A 67 10.64 -0.16 -5.00
CA HIS A 67 9.89 0.98 -4.50
C HIS A 67 9.17 0.66 -3.19
N GLY A 68 9.64 1.19 -2.07
CA GLY A 68 9.17 0.81 -0.73
C GLY A 68 7.66 0.97 -0.52
N LEU A 69 7.05 2.06 -1.01
CA LEU A 69 5.59 2.27 -0.87
C LEU A 69 4.78 1.23 -1.66
N SER A 70 5.25 0.83 -2.84
CA SER A 70 4.59 -0.25 -3.60
C SER A 70 4.74 -1.59 -2.86
N THR A 71 5.92 -1.87 -2.29
CA THR A 71 6.16 -3.06 -1.49
C THR A 71 5.24 -3.11 -0.28
N LEU A 72 5.14 -2.00 0.47
CA LEU A 72 4.24 -1.87 1.61
C LEU A 72 2.79 -2.08 1.20
N ALA A 73 2.34 -1.44 0.12
CA ALA A 73 0.98 -1.61 -0.40
C ALA A 73 0.67 -3.07 -0.77
N VAL A 74 1.58 -3.77 -1.48
CA VAL A 74 1.39 -5.19 -1.82
C VAL A 74 1.32 -6.07 -0.57
N GLY A 75 2.16 -5.83 0.43
CA GLY A 75 2.13 -6.58 1.70
C GLY A 75 0.78 -6.41 2.40
N ILE A 76 0.28 -5.17 2.49
CA ILE A 76 -1.03 -4.85 3.08
C ILE A 76 -2.17 -5.49 2.27
N PHE A 77 -2.09 -5.51 0.95
CA PHE A 77 -3.10 -6.14 0.10
C PHE A 77 -3.15 -7.65 0.32
N TYR A 78 -1.99 -8.32 0.50
CA TYR A 78 -1.98 -9.73 0.88
C TYR A 78 -2.59 -9.97 2.27
N VAL A 79 -2.38 -9.06 3.23
CA VAL A 79 -3.06 -9.10 4.54
C VAL A 79 -4.59 -8.96 4.38
N CYS A 80 -5.06 -8.05 3.53
CA CYS A 80 -6.49 -7.89 3.23
C CYS A 80 -7.12 -9.16 2.65
N LEU A 81 -6.36 -9.90 1.83
CA LEU A 81 -6.78 -11.17 1.24
C LEU A 81 -6.61 -12.38 2.17
N GLY A 82 -6.02 -12.20 3.35
CA GLY A 82 -5.72 -13.27 4.29
C GLY A 82 -4.63 -14.23 3.79
N LYS A 83 -3.75 -13.76 2.91
CA LYS A 83 -2.62 -14.49 2.33
C LYS A 83 -1.36 -14.24 3.16
N GLU A 84 -1.33 -14.87 4.33
CA GLU A 84 -0.34 -14.61 5.39
C GLU A 84 1.10 -14.87 4.91
N ILE A 85 1.33 -15.98 4.21
CA ILE A 85 2.67 -16.37 3.71
C ILE A 85 3.18 -15.35 2.68
N GLU A 86 2.33 -14.95 1.74
CA GLU A 86 2.67 -13.95 0.73
C GLU A 86 2.91 -12.56 1.35
N ALA A 87 2.12 -12.19 2.36
CA ALA A 87 2.31 -10.95 3.10
C ALA A 87 3.68 -10.94 3.81
N THR A 88 4.03 -12.00 4.54
CA THR A 88 5.33 -12.14 5.23
C THR A 88 6.49 -12.02 4.25
N ASN A 89 6.46 -12.77 3.13
CA ASN A 89 7.50 -12.71 2.11
C ASN A 89 7.71 -11.29 1.53
N VAL A 90 6.63 -10.50 1.45
CA VAL A 90 6.69 -9.11 0.96
C VAL A 90 7.21 -8.15 2.03
N PHE A 91 6.84 -8.34 3.30
CA PHE A 91 7.36 -7.54 4.40
C PHE A 91 8.84 -7.82 4.72
N GLU A 92 9.30 -9.06 4.55
CA GLU A 92 10.73 -9.39 4.56
C GLU A 92 11.46 -8.63 3.45
N GLN A 93 10.92 -8.66 2.22
CA GLN A 93 11.48 -7.89 1.10
C GLN A 93 11.46 -6.38 1.36
N LEU A 94 10.48 -5.86 2.11
CA LEU A 94 10.42 -4.47 2.53
C LEU A 94 11.59 -4.15 3.49
N ALA A 95 11.78 -4.99 4.49
CA ALA A 95 12.83 -4.82 5.49
C ALA A 95 14.23 -4.93 4.87
N GLU A 96 14.46 -5.95 4.04
CA GLU A 96 15.77 -6.24 3.44
C GLU A 96 16.14 -5.25 2.32
N ASN A 97 15.27 -5.07 1.33
CA ASN A 97 15.64 -4.31 0.12
C ASN A 97 15.63 -2.79 0.32
N HIS A 98 14.90 -2.31 1.34
CA HIS A 98 14.77 -0.88 1.63
C HIS A 98 15.42 -0.49 2.97
N ASN A 99 16.07 -1.44 3.65
CA ASN A 99 16.76 -1.24 4.94
C ASN A 99 15.84 -0.56 5.99
N LEU A 100 14.61 -1.06 6.07
CA LEU A 100 13.54 -0.53 6.93
C LEU A 100 13.30 -1.45 8.12
N ASP A 101 13.31 -0.88 9.33
CA ASP A 101 12.77 -1.54 10.50
C ASP A 101 11.24 -1.42 10.47
N LEU A 102 10.54 -2.56 10.47
CA LEU A 102 9.07 -2.61 10.43
C LEU A 102 8.40 -1.95 11.65
N LYS A 103 9.15 -1.68 12.72
CA LYS A 103 8.70 -1.00 13.94
C LYS A 103 9.07 0.49 13.98
N SER A 104 9.76 0.99 12.95
CA SER A 104 10.23 2.37 12.88
C SER A 104 9.09 3.37 12.67
N ASN A 105 9.40 4.66 12.79
CA ASN A 105 8.48 5.73 12.38
C ASN A 105 8.28 5.75 10.85
N ALA A 106 9.24 5.26 10.07
CA ALA A 106 9.15 5.30 8.61
C ALA A 106 7.96 4.48 8.08
N ILE A 107 7.66 3.33 8.68
CA ILE A 107 6.46 2.54 8.31
C ILE A 107 5.17 3.31 8.58
N PHE A 108 5.15 4.09 9.66
CA PHE A 108 4.00 4.91 9.99
C PHE A 108 3.81 6.04 8.97
N GLU A 109 4.86 6.79 8.67
CA GLU A 109 4.87 7.85 7.66
C GLU A 109 4.48 7.32 6.26
N MET A 110 5.02 6.16 5.88
CA MET A 110 4.65 5.48 4.63
C MET A 110 3.19 5.03 4.62
N GLY A 111 2.66 4.59 5.76
CA GLY A 111 1.25 4.22 5.92
C GLY A 111 0.32 5.41 5.74
N ASP A 112 0.65 6.55 6.35
CA ASP A 112 -0.10 7.81 6.21
C ASP A 112 -0.08 8.32 4.77
N GLU A 113 1.08 8.28 4.10
CA GLU A 113 1.20 8.65 2.69
C GLU A 113 0.33 7.74 1.80
N LEU A 114 0.41 6.43 2.01
CA LEU A 114 -0.38 5.44 1.28
C LEU A 114 -1.89 5.64 1.50
N GLN A 115 -2.32 5.89 2.74
CA GLN A 115 -3.71 6.16 3.07
C GLN A 115 -4.21 7.45 2.41
N SER A 116 -3.39 8.51 2.40
CA SER A 116 -3.71 9.78 1.75
C SER A 116 -3.93 9.60 0.24
N ILE A 117 -3.02 8.88 -0.43
CA ILE A 117 -3.13 8.62 -1.87
C ILE A 117 -4.35 7.75 -2.19
N LEU A 118 -4.57 6.66 -1.45
CA LEU A 118 -5.75 5.82 -1.65
C LEU A 118 -7.04 6.62 -1.47
N SER A 119 -7.11 7.49 -0.46
CA SER A 119 -8.27 8.36 -0.21
C SER A 119 -8.53 9.32 -1.36
N SER A 120 -7.48 9.80 -2.05
CA SER A 120 -7.61 10.68 -3.22
C SER A 120 -8.32 10.02 -4.41
N PHE A 121 -8.36 8.68 -4.46
CA PHE A 121 -9.08 7.93 -5.50
C PHE A 121 -10.53 7.62 -5.15
N HIS A 122 -11.05 8.20 -4.06
CA HIS A 122 -12.46 8.07 -3.64
C HIS A 122 -12.92 6.60 -3.51
N PRO A 123 -12.24 5.79 -2.67
CA PRO A 123 -12.60 4.39 -2.49
C PRO A 123 -14.01 4.27 -1.90
N PRO A 124 -14.70 3.14 -2.11
CA PRO A 124 -16.08 2.94 -1.67
C PRO A 124 -16.29 2.93 -0.15
N LEU A 125 -15.21 2.92 0.66
CA LEU A 125 -15.23 2.90 2.14
C LEU A 125 -16.07 1.73 2.71
N SER A 126 -16.06 0.58 2.04
CA SER A 126 -16.95 -0.54 2.32
C SER A 126 -16.43 -1.52 3.36
N ASN A 127 -15.19 -1.35 3.87
CA ASN A 127 -14.53 -2.30 4.76
C ASN A 127 -14.61 -3.73 4.18
N THR A 128 -14.35 -3.85 2.87
CA THR A 128 -14.66 -5.03 2.05
C THR A 128 -13.94 -6.26 2.58
N TYR A 129 -12.77 -6.05 3.14
CA TYR A 129 -11.84 -7.10 3.54
C TYR A 129 -11.95 -7.48 5.02
N GLU A 130 -12.92 -6.95 5.78
CA GLU A 130 -13.05 -7.23 7.22
C GLU A 130 -13.02 -8.74 7.56
N LYS A 131 -13.69 -9.55 6.73
CA LYS A 131 -13.81 -11.00 6.95
C LYS A 131 -12.58 -11.78 6.50
N THR A 132 -11.83 -11.26 5.54
CA THR A 132 -10.67 -11.93 4.95
C THR A 132 -9.35 -11.43 5.53
N PHE A 133 -9.37 -10.28 6.20
CA PHE A 133 -8.21 -9.69 6.84
C PHE A 133 -7.55 -10.68 7.81
N LYS A 134 -6.29 -11.00 7.54
CA LYS A 134 -5.44 -11.76 8.46
C LYS A 134 -4.04 -11.18 8.46
N PHE A 135 -3.64 -10.67 9.62
CA PHE A 135 -2.25 -10.28 9.84
C PHE A 135 -1.40 -11.54 10.05
N PRO A 136 -0.17 -11.61 9.51
CA PRO A 136 0.64 -12.82 9.65
C PRO A 136 0.97 -13.14 11.10
N GLU A 137 0.95 -14.45 11.41
CA GLU A 137 1.29 -15.03 12.72
C GLU A 137 2.35 -16.13 12.53
N ASP A 138 3.59 -15.72 12.30
CA ASP A 138 4.77 -16.56 12.10
C ASP A 138 6.00 -16.08 12.88
N ASP A 139 7.15 -16.72 12.67
CA ASP A 139 8.39 -16.42 13.39
C ASP A 139 8.95 -15.03 13.09
N PHE A 140 8.60 -14.43 11.94
CA PHE A 140 9.05 -13.11 11.50
C PHE A 140 8.06 -12.02 11.92
N LEU A 141 6.77 -12.24 11.67
CA LEU A 141 5.68 -11.34 12.01
C LEU A 141 4.70 -12.03 12.94
N VAL A 142 4.46 -11.40 14.09
CA VAL A 142 3.45 -11.85 15.05
C VAL A 142 2.57 -10.68 15.41
N SER A 143 1.28 -10.92 15.62
CA SER A 143 0.43 -9.87 16.17
C SER A 143 1.00 -9.40 17.50
N PRO A 144 1.12 -8.08 17.68
CA PRO A 144 1.72 -7.55 18.88
C PRO A 144 0.86 -7.90 20.10
N SER A 145 1.45 -8.49 21.14
CA SER A 145 0.75 -8.78 22.41
C SER A 145 0.17 -7.52 23.09
N CYS A 146 0.66 -6.35 22.69
CA CYS A 146 0.14 -5.05 23.09
C CYS A 146 -1.20 -4.66 22.47
N LEU A 147 -1.68 -5.38 21.47
CA LEU A 147 -2.78 -4.95 20.61
C LEU A 147 -4.04 -4.61 21.39
N TYR A 148 -4.42 -5.47 22.34
CA TYR A 148 -5.62 -5.29 23.16
C TYR A 148 -5.42 -4.38 24.39
N ARG A 149 -4.18 -3.96 24.68
CA ARG A 149 -3.86 -3.07 25.81
C ARG A 149 -3.88 -1.60 25.43
N HIS A 150 -3.84 -1.28 24.14
CA HIS A 150 -3.95 0.08 23.66
C HIS A 150 -5.40 0.33 23.24
N ALA A 151 -6.06 1.29 23.89
CA ALA A 151 -7.39 1.72 23.48
C ALA A 151 -7.35 2.25 22.04
N HIS A 152 -8.42 2.00 21.27
CA HIS A 152 -8.62 2.44 19.87
C HIS A 152 -8.53 3.97 19.64
N THR A 153 -8.29 4.75 20.69
CA THR A 153 -8.42 6.21 20.72
C THR A 153 -7.08 6.95 20.85
N MET A 154 -5.95 6.28 20.68
CA MET A 154 -4.65 6.98 20.69
C MET A 154 -4.37 7.48 19.28
N ASP A 155 -4.32 8.79 19.14
CA ASP A 155 -3.65 9.54 18.08
C ASP A 155 -2.38 8.76 17.67
N LEU A 156 -2.19 8.52 16.37
CA LEU A 156 -1.17 7.58 15.88
C LEU A 156 0.27 7.96 16.27
N GLU A 157 0.52 9.21 16.68
CA GLU A 157 1.77 9.68 17.29
C GLU A 157 2.10 9.00 18.64
N GLY A 158 1.09 8.59 19.40
CA GLY A 158 1.23 7.81 20.65
C GLY A 158 1.18 6.29 20.45
N SER A 159 1.07 5.83 19.20
CA SER A 159 0.94 4.39 18.91
C SER A 159 2.20 3.62 19.29
N CYS A 160 2.01 2.48 19.96
CA CYS A 160 3.12 1.60 20.31
C CYS A 160 3.84 1.13 19.04
N LYS A 161 5.16 1.31 19.00
CA LYS A 161 6.03 0.94 17.88
C LYS A 161 5.82 -0.50 17.40
N ASN A 162 5.59 -1.43 18.33
CA ASN A 162 5.34 -2.83 18.01
C ASN A 162 3.98 -3.04 17.33
N CYS A 163 3.00 -2.20 17.62
CA CYS A 163 1.63 -2.30 17.13
C CYS A 163 1.43 -1.56 15.77
N ARG A 164 2.42 -0.83 15.25
CA ARG A 164 2.27 0.09 14.10
C ARG A 164 1.93 -0.58 12.78
N LEU A 165 2.71 -1.56 12.34
CA LEU A 165 2.46 -2.22 11.05
C LEU A 165 1.05 -2.83 11.00
N PHE A 166 0.62 -3.43 12.11
CA PHE A 166 -0.74 -3.94 12.26
C PHE A 166 -1.79 -2.83 12.07
N TRP A 167 -1.64 -1.69 12.75
CA TRP A 167 -2.60 -0.58 12.63
C TRP A 167 -2.62 0.02 11.22
N VAL A 168 -1.46 0.15 10.57
CA VAL A 168 -1.38 0.58 9.16
C VAL A 168 -2.16 -0.37 8.27
N CYS A 169 -1.95 -1.69 8.40
CA CYS A 169 -2.69 -2.69 7.64
C CYS A 169 -4.20 -2.59 7.88
N LEU A 170 -4.62 -2.50 9.14
CA LEU A 170 -6.02 -2.46 9.52
C LEU A 170 -6.71 -1.18 9.02
N ASN A 171 -6.06 -0.03 9.12
CA ASN A 171 -6.63 1.25 8.69
C ASN A 171 -6.82 1.29 7.17
N ILE A 172 -5.85 0.78 6.41
CA ILE A 172 -5.97 0.68 4.95
C ILE A 172 -7.02 -0.36 4.56
N SER A 173 -7.09 -1.50 5.25
CA SER A 173 -8.15 -2.49 5.02
C SER A 173 -9.55 -1.94 5.23
N LYS A 174 -9.75 -1.02 6.18
CA LYS A 174 -11.05 -0.36 6.42
C LYS A 174 -11.41 0.67 5.36
N LEU A 175 -10.40 1.26 4.73
CA LEU A 175 -10.57 2.23 3.64
C LEU A 175 -11.06 1.55 2.35
N LEU A 176 -10.64 0.31 2.12
CA LEU A 176 -10.91 -0.50 0.92
C LEU A 176 -12.11 -1.45 1.10
#